data_AF-A0A3L7VZ80-F1
#
_entry.id   AF-A0A3L7VZ80-F1
#
_cell.length_a   1.000
_cell.length_b   1.000
_cell.length_c   1.000
_cell.angle_alpha   90.00
_cell.angle_beta   90.00
_cell.angle_gamma   90.00
#
_symmetry.space_group_name_H-M   'P 1'
#
loop_
_entity.id
_entity.type
_entity.pdbx_description
1 polymer ?
#
loop_
_entity_poly.entity_id
_entity_poly.type
_entity_poly.pdbx_seq_one_letter_code
_entity_poly.pdbx_strand_id
1 'polypeptide(L)'
;MRGAVVKGSIQAALMNLVAWVVLGVAGIVPGATDAPNFAISALVASAFGVIAASVVARRFTGLGARKRWDRVALVVLILSLASPIGLAAGLSPINIAAPSDLTYESFRTGMALVYALMHISTYAVVQRTVARQVPN
;
A
#
# COMPACT_ATOMS: atom_id res chain seq x y z
N MET A 1 10.19 18.11 -8.14
CA MET A 1 9.65 16.73 -8.06
C MET A 1 10.62 15.69 -7.48
N ARG A 2 11.87 15.51 -7.95
CA ARG A 2 12.81 14.46 -7.44
C ARG A 2 12.94 14.41 -5.90
N GLY A 3 13.19 15.54 -5.25
CA GLY A 3 13.28 15.59 -3.78
C GLY A 3 12.00 15.20 -3.05
N ALA A 4 10.82 15.52 -3.62
CA ALA A 4 9.53 15.12 -3.06
C ALA A 4 9.29 13.61 -3.19
N VAL A 5 9.79 12.98 -4.26
CA VAL A 5 9.73 11.53 -4.45
C VAL A 5 10.58 10.81 -3.42
N VAL A 6 11.84 11.24 -3.22
CA VAL A 6 12.73 10.63 -2.21
C VAL A 6 12.12 10.74 -0.82
N LYS A 7 11.68 11.95 -0.43
CA LYS A 7 11.02 12.17 0.86
C LYS A 7 9.75 11.32 1.01
N GLY A 8 8.93 11.25 -0.03
CA GLY A 8 7.72 10.45 -0.04
C GLY A 8 8.00 8.95 0.07
N SER A 9 8.96 8.42 -0.68
CA SER A 9 9.32 6.99 -0.63
C SER A 9 9.80 6.58 0.76
N ILE A 10 10.66 7.39 1.38
CA ILE A 10 11.12 7.15 2.77
C ILE A 10 9.93 7.20 3.73
N GLN A 11 9.07 8.21 3.61
CA GLN A 11 7.92 8.37 4.50
C GLN A 11 6.90 7.22 4.35
N ALA A 12 6.64 6.76 3.13
CA ALA A 12 5.75 5.62 2.89
C ALA A 12 6.31 4.33 3.51
N ALA A 13 7.60 4.06 3.31
CA ALA A 13 8.26 2.92 3.92
C ALA A 13 8.17 2.97 5.46
N LEU A 14 8.47 4.12 6.07
CA LEU A 14 8.39 4.29 7.53
C LEU A 14 6.97 4.12 8.07
N MET A 15 5.96 4.72 7.42
CA MET A 15 4.57 4.59 7.87
C MET A 15 4.09 3.14 7.79
N ASN A 16 4.51 2.40 6.77
CA ASN A 16 4.14 0.99 6.61
C ASN A 16 4.94 0.06 7.52
N LEU A 17 6.18 0.42 7.86
CA LEU A 17 6.93 -0.27 8.91
C LEU A 17 6.20 -0.16 10.25
N VAL A 18 5.79 1.06 10.64
CA VAL A 18 5.09 1.31 11.89
C VAL A 18 3.76 0.55 11.93
N ALA A 19 2.98 0.60 10.84
CA ALA A 19 1.74 -0.16 10.73
C ALA A 19 1.98 -1.67 10.90
N TRP A 20 3.01 -2.23 10.25
CA TRP A 20 3.37 -3.63 10.39
C TRP A 20 3.72 -3.99 11.83
N VAL A 21 4.56 -3.20 12.49
CA VAL A 21 4.96 -3.44 13.88
C VAL A 21 3.75 -3.43 14.81
N VAL A 22 2.85 -2.44 14.68
CA VAL A 22 1.63 -2.35 15.50
C VAL A 22 0.73 -3.56 15.29
N LEU A 23 0.53 -4.00 14.04
CA LEU A 23 -0.31 -5.15 13.73
C LEU A 23 0.34 -6.48 14.13
N GLY A 24 1.66 -6.56 14.09
CA GLY A 24 2.43 -7.69 14.60
C GLY A 24 2.30 -7.84 16.12
N VAL A 25 2.41 -6.74 16.86
CA VAL A 25 2.19 -6.72 18.33
C VAL A 25 0.74 -7.11 18.67
N ALA A 26 -0.23 -6.72 17.85
CA ALA A 26 -1.63 -7.09 18.03
C ALA A 26 -1.95 -8.55 17.64
N GLY A 27 -0.98 -9.32 17.14
CA GLY A 27 -1.18 -10.71 16.69
C GLY A 27 -2.00 -10.82 15.40
N ILE A 28 -2.19 -9.73 14.66
CA ILE A 28 -2.95 -9.70 13.41
C ILE A 28 -2.10 -10.23 12.25
N VAL A 29 -0.79 -9.95 12.26
CA VAL A 29 0.18 -10.47 11.29
C VAL A 29 1.41 -11.03 11.99
N PRO A 30 2.24 -11.84 11.31
CA PRO A 30 3.50 -12.28 11.87
C PRO A 30 4.39 -11.11 12.27
N GLY A 31 5.08 -11.25 13.40
CA GLY A 31 6.08 -10.28 13.83
C GLY A 31 7.15 -10.08 12.76
N ALA A 32 7.74 -8.89 12.71
CA ALA A 32 8.80 -8.60 11.74
C ALA A 32 10.03 -9.52 11.90
N THR A 33 10.24 -10.08 13.09
CA THR A 33 11.26 -11.11 13.38
C THR A 33 10.88 -12.49 12.87
N ASP A 34 9.60 -12.79 12.80
CA ASP A 34 9.07 -14.11 12.44
C ASP A 34 8.90 -14.23 10.92
N ALA A 35 8.70 -13.10 10.24
CA ALA A 35 8.56 -13.02 8.79
C ALA A 35 9.35 -11.82 8.18
N PRO A 36 10.69 -11.80 8.30
CA PRO A 36 11.51 -10.65 7.89
C PRO A 36 11.39 -10.33 6.40
N ASN A 37 11.26 -11.36 5.55
CA ASN A 37 11.11 -11.18 4.10
C ASN A 37 9.82 -10.44 3.75
N PHE A 38 8.70 -10.73 4.44
CA PHE A 38 7.43 -10.05 4.20
C PHE A 38 7.48 -8.58 4.61
N ALA A 39 8.07 -8.30 5.77
CA ALA A 39 8.26 -6.92 6.23
C ALA A 39 9.12 -6.13 5.23
N ILE A 40 10.25 -6.68 4.76
CA ILE A 40 11.12 -6.05 3.76
C ILE A 40 10.37 -5.80 2.44
N SER A 41 9.65 -6.81 1.93
CA SER A 41 8.85 -6.67 0.70
C SER A 41 7.80 -5.57 0.81
N ALA A 42 7.14 -5.43 1.96
CA ALA A 42 6.18 -4.36 2.20
C ALA A 42 6.83 -2.97 2.17
N LEU A 43 8.02 -2.81 2.77
CA LEU A 43 8.77 -1.54 2.71
C LEU A 43 9.17 -1.17 1.29
N VAL A 44 9.69 -2.14 0.55
CA VAL A 44 10.10 -1.95 -0.85
C VAL A 44 8.89 -1.58 -1.70
N ALA A 45 7.78 -2.32 -1.60
CA ALA A 45 6.54 -2.02 -2.33
C ALA A 45 6.02 -0.60 -2.03
N SER A 46 6.10 -0.16 -0.78
CA SER A 46 5.71 1.19 -0.36
C SER A 46 6.53 2.29 -1.04
N ALA A 47 7.86 2.11 -1.11
CA ALA A 47 8.75 3.06 -1.75
C ALA A 47 8.52 3.13 -3.27
N PHE A 48 8.33 1.99 -3.93
CA PHE A 48 8.04 1.89 -5.36
C PHE A 48 6.67 2.46 -5.74
N GLY A 49 5.66 2.36 -4.86
CA GLY A 49 4.36 2.99 -5.08
C GLY A 49 4.45 4.51 -5.25
N VAL A 50 5.28 5.17 -4.44
CA VAL A 50 5.54 6.62 -4.56
C VAL A 50 6.29 6.95 -5.86
N ILE A 51 7.27 6.11 -6.24
CA ILE A 51 8.03 6.28 -7.49
C ILE A 51 7.10 6.16 -8.70
N ALA A 52 6.27 5.11 -8.75
CA ALA A 52 5.31 4.89 -9.82
C ALA A 52 4.31 6.06 -9.94
N ALA A 53 3.75 6.51 -8.81
CA ALA A 53 2.90 7.69 -8.78
C ALA A 53 3.61 8.93 -9.36
N SER A 54 4.89 9.11 -9.06
CA SER A 54 5.66 10.23 -9.62
C SER A 54 5.85 10.16 -11.14
N VAL A 55 5.98 8.96 -11.72
CA VAL A 55 6.08 8.78 -13.17
C VAL A 55 4.78 9.18 -13.85
N VAL A 56 3.65 8.76 -13.28
CA VAL A 56 2.31 9.12 -13.80
C VAL A 56 2.06 10.62 -13.64
N ALA A 57 2.40 11.21 -12.48
CA ALA A 57 2.20 12.63 -12.21
C ALA A 57 2.93 13.55 -13.20
N ARG A 58 4.11 13.14 -13.71
CA ARG A 58 4.85 13.90 -14.74
C ARG A 58 4.13 14.01 -16.07
N ARG A 59 3.13 13.16 -16.34
CA ARG A 59 2.35 13.19 -17.58
C ARG A 59 1.19 14.19 -17.54
N PHE A 60 0.86 14.72 -16.36
CA PHE A 60 -0.17 15.72 -16.19
C PHE A 60 0.40 17.13 -16.38
N THR A 61 0.23 17.68 -17.58
CA THR A 61 0.62 19.05 -17.95
C THR A 61 -0.62 19.87 -18.31
N GLY A 62 -0.83 21.04 -17.69
CA GLY A 62 -1.91 21.98 -18.04
C GLY A 62 -2.87 22.34 -16.90
N LEU A 63 -3.72 23.33 -17.15
CA LEU A 63 -4.72 23.84 -16.20
C LEU A 63 -5.73 22.75 -15.83
N GLY A 64 -5.97 22.57 -14.54
CA GLY A 64 -6.83 21.53 -13.97
C GLY A 64 -6.18 20.16 -13.87
N ALA A 65 -4.89 20.02 -14.18
CA ALA A 65 -4.13 18.78 -14.06
C ALA A 65 -4.25 18.17 -12.65
N ARG A 66 -4.19 19.00 -11.62
CA ARG A 66 -4.34 18.55 -10.23
C ARG A 66 -5.69 17.89 -9.94
N LYS A 67 -6.80 18.48 -10.40
CA LYS A 67 -8.15 17.91 -10.21
C LYS A 67 -8.29 16.55 -10.91
N ARG A 68 -7.66 16.39 -12.08
CA ARG A 68 -7.65 15.11 -12.82
C ARG A 68 -6.80 14.06 -12.10
N TRP A 69 -5.63 14.46 -11.61
CA TRP A 69 -4.76 13.61 -10.78
C TRP A 69 -5.48 13.09 -9.54
N ASP A 70 -6.17 13.96 -8.79
CA ASP A 70 -6.86 13.55 -7.56
C ASP A 70 -7.95 12.50 -7.83
N ARG A 71 -8.71 12.67 -8.93
CA ARG A 71 -9.72 11.69 -9.37
C ARG A 71 -9.10 10.36 -9.78
N VAL A 72 -8.06 10.38 -10.61
CA VAL A 72 -7.37 9.16 -11.05
C VAL A 72 -6.74 8.44 -9.87
N ALA A 73 -6.07 9.16 -8.99
CA ALA A 73 -5.44 8.58 -7.81
C ALA A 73 -6.48 7.95 -6.87
N LEU A 74 -7.66 8.57 -6.71
CA LEU A 74 -8.76 8.00 -5.92
C LEU A 74 -9.30 6.71 -6.56
N VAL A 75 -9.51 6.70 -7.87
CA VAL A 75 -9.95 5.49 -8.59
C VAL A 75 -8.91 4.36 -8.45
N VAL A 76 -7.63 4.68 -8.60
CA VAL A 76 -6.54 3.71 -8.40
C VAL A 76 -6.54 3.18 -6.98
N LEU A 77 -6.73 4.02 -5.95
CA LEU A 77 -6.84 3.57 -4.56
C LEU A 77 -8.03 2.60 -4.37
N ILE A 78 -9.20 2.94 -4.90
CA ILE A 78 -10.41 2.10 -4.79
C ILE A 78 -10.21 0.75 -5.49
N LEU A 79 -9.70 0.76 -6.72
CA LEU A 79 -9.41 -0.47 -7.47
C LEU A 79 -8.34 -1.31 -6.79
N SER A 80 -7.33 -0.67 -6.21
CA SER A 80 -6.25 -1.32 -5.48
C SER A 80 -6.75 -1.97 -4.19
N LEU A 81 -7.73 -1.38 -3.50
CA LEU A 81 -8.38 -1.95 -2.32
C LEU A 81 -9.23 -3.20 -2.63
N ALA A 82 -9.64 -3.41 -3.88
CA ALA A 82 -10.35 -4.63 -4.27
C ALA A 82 -9.49 -5.89 -4.09
N SER A 83 -8.17 -5.79 -4.25
CA SER A 83 -7.24 -6.92 -4.05
C SER A 83 -7.19 -7.41 -2.59
N PRO A 84 -6.93 -6.58 -1.57
CA PRO A 84 -7.00 -7.01 -0.18
C PRO A 84 -8.42 -7.43 0.24
N ILE A 85 -9.47 -6.78 -0.28
CA ILE A 85 -10.85 -7.23 -0.01
C ILE A 85 -11.08 -8.65 -0.57
N GLY A 86 -10.63 -8.93 -1.79
CA GLY A 86 -10.71 -10.27 -2.38
C GLY A 86 -9.88 -11.30 -1.63
N LEU A 87 -8.71 -10.91 -1.10
CA LEU A 87 -7.91 -11.74 -0.21
C LEU A 87 -8.67 -12.03 1.10
N ALA A 88 -9.26 -11.03 1.75
CA ALA A 88 -10.06 -11.23 2.96
C ALA A 88 -11.30 -12.12 2.70
N ALA A 89 -11.99 -11.89 1.58
CA ALA A 89 -13.19 -12.63 1.17
C ALA A 89 -12.90 -14.06 0.63
N GLY A 90 -11.64 -14.50 0.57
CA GLY A 90 -11.29 -15.85 0.15
C GLY A 90 -11.43 -16.10 -1.36
N LEU A 91 -11.43 -15.05 -2.18
CA LEU A 91 -11.57 -15.14 -3.64
C LEU A 91 -10.24 -15.50 -4.36
N SER A 92 -9.14 -15.65 -3.63
CA SER A 92 -7.85 -16.10 -4.18
C SER A 92 -7.78 -17.63 -4.21
N PRO A 93 -7.28 -18.27 -5.29
CA PRO A 93 -7.20 -19.73 -5.38
C PRO A 93 -6.46 -20.34 -4.18
N ILE A 94 -7.16 -21.22 -3.46
CA ILE A 94 -6.68 -21.87 -2.23
C ILE A 94 -5.79 -23.06 -2.60
N ASN A 95 -4.71 -23.27 -1.83
CA ASN A 95 -3.98 -24.52 -1.85
C ASN A 95 -4.84 -25.62 -1.20
N ILE A 96 -5.29 -26.58 -2.00
CA ILE A 96 -6.29 -27.62 -1.67
C ILE A 96 -5.80 -28.59 -0.57
N ALA A 97 -4.52 -28.52 -0.18
CA ALA A 97 -3.89 -29.49 0.71
C ALA A 97 -4.25 -29.35 2.21
N ALA A 98 -4.81 -28.24 2.69
CA ALA A 98 -5.15 -28.07 4.11
C ALA A 98 -6.25 -27.00 4.35
N PRO A 99 -7.55 -27.35 4.26
CA PRO A 99 -8.65 -26.37 4.28
C PRO A 99 -9.22 -25.99 5.66
N SER A 100 -8.68 -26.51 6.77
CA SER A 100 -9.35 -26.45 8.09
C SER A 100 -8.57 -25.73 9.20
N ASP A 101 -7.49 -25.02 8.88
CA ASP A 101 -6.69 -24.32 9.90
C ASP A 101 -7.29 -22.94 10.19
N LEU A 102 -7.86 -22.74 11.38
CA LEU A 102 -8.33 -21.43 11.88
C LEU A 102 -7.22 -20.37 11.88
N THR A 103 -5.96 -20.82 11.93
CA THR A 103 -4.72 -20.05 11.71
C THR A 103 -4.62 -19.47 10.30
N TYR A 104 -5.13 -20.15 9.27
CA TYR A 104 -5.08 -19.70 7.87
C TYR A 104 -6.05 -18.55 7.59
N GLU A 105 -7.30 -18.63 8.04
CA GLU A 105 -8.29 -17.56 7.89
C GLU A 105 -7.87 -16.28 8.62
N SER A 106 -7.32 -16.43 9.84
CA SER A 106 -6.78 -15.33 10.64
C SER A 106 -5.57 -14.68 9.96
N PHE A 107 -4.64 -15.50 9.44
CA PHE A 107 -3.49 -15.03 8.66
C PHE A 107 -3.92 -14.30 7.38
N ARG A 108 -4.87 -14.86 6.63
CA ARG A 108 -5.39 -14.28 5.38
C ARG A 108 -6.04 -12.92 5.62
N THR A 109 -6.89 -12.84 6.64
CA THR A 109 -7.57 -11.61 7.05
C THR A 109 -6.57 -10.56 7.53
N GLY A 110 -5.56 -10.97 8.31
CA GLY A 110 -4.47 -10.11 8.76
C GLY A 110 -3.64 -9.55 7.62
N MET A 111 -3.27 -10.39 6.66
CA MET A 111 -2.54 -9.97 5.46
C MET A 111 -3.36 -9.00 4.61
N ALA A 112 -4.65 -9.26 4.42
CA ALA A 112 -5.55 -8.35 3.72
C ALA A 112 -5.61 -6.96 4.39
N LEU A 113 -5.72 -6.92 5.72
CA LEU A 113 -5.70 -5.68 6.50
C LEU A 113 -4.39 -4.91 6.31
N VAL A 114 -3.25 -5.59 6.39
CA VAL A 114 -1.94 -4.95 6.14
C VAL A 114 -1.86 -4.39 4.74
N TYR A 115 -2.26 -5.16 3.72
CA TYR A 115 -2.24 -4.68 2.34
C TYR A 115 -3.17 -3.47 2.15
N ALA A 116 -4.37 -3.47 2.74
CA ALA A 116 -5.27 -2.32 2.68
C ALA A 116 -4.65 -1.07 3.32
N LEU A 117 -4.09 -1.21 4.53
CA LEU A 117 -3.41 -0.13 5.24
C LEU A 117 -2.20 0.39 4.47
N MET A 118 -1.42 -0.50 3.87
CA MET A 118 -0.26 -0.15 3.04
C MET A 118 -0.65 0.70 1.83
N HIS A 119 -1.77 0.40 1.18
CA HIS A 119 -2.26 1.18 0.05
C HIS A 119 -2.78 2.56 0.48
N ILE A 120 -3.54 2.63 1.58
CA ILE A 120 -4.07 3.89 2.12
C ILE A 120 -2.94 4.83 2.57
N SER A 121 -1.96 4.32 3.31
CA SER A 121 -0.83 5.10 3.79
C SER A 121 0.05 5.59 2.63
N THR A 122 0.36 4.71 1.66
CA THR A 122 1.14 5.08 0.46
C THR A 122 0.40 6.14 -0.35
N TYR A 123 -0.92 6.01 -0.51
CA TYR A 123 -1.75 7.02 -1.14
C TYR A 123 -1.67 8.36 -0.40
N ALA A 124 -1.84 8.37 0.92
CA ALA A 124 -1.75 9.59 1.72
C ALA A 124 -0.39 10.28 1.58
N VAL A 125 0.70 9.51 1.54
CA VAL A 125 2.05 10.03 1.33
C VAL A 125 2.22 10.59 -0.08
N VAL A 126 1.71 9.91 -1.11
CA VAL A 126 1.70 10.40 -2.50
C VAL A 126 0.93 11.71 -2.60
N GLN A 127 -0.23 11.84 -1.94
CA GLN A 127 -1.02 13.08 -1.94
C GLN A 127 -0.27 14.24 -1.26
N ARG A 128 0.45 13.96 -0.18
CA ARG A 128 1.20 14.99 0.55
C ARG A 128 2.50 15.40 -0.15
N THR A 129 3.06 14.56 -1.02
CA THR A 129 4.37 14.79 -1.64
C THR A 129 4.29 15.00 -3.16
N VAL A 130 3.86 14.00 -3.92
CA VAL A 130 3.83 14.00 -5.39
C VAL A 130 2.72 14.90 -5.91
N ALA A 131 1.51 14.83 -5.35
CA ALA A 131 0.38 15.58 -5.87
C ALA A 131 0.63 17.09 -5.79
N ARG A 132 1.31 17.59 -4.73
CA ARG A 132 1.72 19.00 -4.59
C ARG A 132 2.63 19.52 -5.70
N GLN A 133 3.21 18.63 -6.49
CA GLN A 133 4.09 18.97 -7.62
C GLN A 133 3.34 19.00 -8.96
N VAL A 134 2.07 18.59 -9.00
CA VAL A 134 1.23 18.65 -10.19
C VAL A 134 0.70 20.09 -10.35
N PRO A 135 0.82 20.71 -11.54
CA PRO A 135 0.32 22.07 -11.78
C PRO A 135 -1.19 22.19 -11.51
N ASN A 136 -1.60 23.37 -11.06
CA ASN A 136 -3.02 23.69 -10.86
C ASN A 136 -3.75 23.86 -12.19
#